data_AF-A0A3A9VJ91-F1
#
_entry.id   AF-A0A3A9VJ91-F1
#
_cell.length_a   1.000
_cell.length_b   1.000
_cell.length_c   1.000
_cell.angle_alpha   90.00
_cell.angle_beta   90.00
_cell.angle_gamma   90.00
#
_symmetry.space_group_name_H-M   'P 1'
#
loop_
_entity.id
_entity.type
_entity.pdbx_description
1 polymer ?
#
loop_
_entity_poly.entity_id
_entity_poly.type
_entity_poly.pdbx_seq_one_letter_code
_entity_poly.pdbx_strand_id
1 'polypeptide(L)' 'MKKTYTSFKEIEQDLRKLSLQRQISLEEMKLLKSEFKDDLQPYQWVSTVLSAVKKYSIFYLIKKFFK' A
#
# COMPACT_ATOMS: atom_id res chain seq x y z
N MET A 1 23.47 -17.90 12.35
CA MET A 1 23.87 -19.31 12.57
C MET A 1 22.83 -20.22 11.93
N LYS A 2 23.24 -21.25 11.19
CA LYS A 2 22.28 -22.25 10.66
C LYS A 2 21.71 -23.05 11.85
N LYS A 3 20.41 -23.29 11.84
CA LYS A 3 19.72 -24.11 12.85
C LYS A 3 20.09 -25.57 12.61
N THR A 4 20.61 -26.26 13.62
CA THR A 4 20.92 -27.69 13.54
C THR A 4 19.68 -28.45 14.02
N TYR A 5 19.04 -29.18 13.11
CA TYR A 5 17.86 -30.00 13.45
C TYR A 5 18.31 -31.33 14.04
N THR A 6 17.69 -31.74 15.13
CA THR A 6 18.02 -33.00 15.82
C THR A 6 17.06 -34.12 15.46
N SER A 7 15.90 -33.80 14.86
CA SER A 7 14.92 -34.79 14.38
C SER A 7 14.10 -34.29 13.20
N PHE A 8 13.52 -35.22 12.43
CA PHE A 8 12.58 -34.89 11.34
C PHE A 8 11.34 -34.15 11.83
N LYS A 9 10.90 -34.40 13.07
CA LYS A 9 9.76 -33.73 13.68
C LYS A 9 9.99 -32.22 13.81
N GLU A 10 11.20 -31.80 14.18
CA GLU A 10 11.55 -30.37 14.26
C GLU A 10 11.54 -29.71 12.88
N ILE A 11 12.00 -30.43 11.86
CA ILE A 11 11.98 -29.96 10.46
C ILE A 11 10.54 -29.75 10.00
N GLU A 12 9.66 -30.74 10.20
CA GLU A 12 8.25 -30.63 9.82
C GLU A 12 7.54 -29.50 10.55
N GLN A 13 7.81 -29.32 11.84
CA GLN A 13 7.24 -28.22 12.62
C GLN A 13 7.68 -26.85 12.08
N ASP A 14 8.96 -26.67 11.75
CA ASP A 14 9.45 -25.42 11.17
C ASP A 14 8.88 -25.19 9.76
N LEU A 15 8.81 -26.23 8.93
CA LEU A 15 8.20 -26.15 7.60
C LEU A 15 6.72 -25.76 7.69
N ARG A 16 5.99 -26.33 8.64
CA ARG A 16 4.59 -25.98 8.89
C ARG A 16 4.46 -24.53 9.33
N LYS A 17 5.32 -24.06 10.25
CA LYS A 17 5.38 -22.67 10.68
C LYS A 17 5.66 -21.73 9.50
N LEU A 18 6.66 -22.03 8.68
CA LEU A 18 6.99 -21.24 7.49
C LEU A 18 5.84 -21.20 6.50
N SER A 19 5.11 -22.32 6.31
CA SER A 19 3.94 -22.37 5.44
C SER A 19 2.82 -21.45 5.94
N LEU A 20 2.61 -21.39 7.27
CA LEU A 20 1.60 -20.53 7.89
C LEU A 20 2.01 -19.06 7.78
N GLN A 21 3.28 -18.75 8.05
CA GLN A 21 3.81 -17.40 7.85
C GLN A 21 3.64 -16.93 6.41
N ARG A 22 3.93 -17.79 5.43
CA ARG A 22 3.73 -17.49 4.01
C ARG A 22 2.26 -17.20 3.69
N GLN A 23 1.33 -17.98 4.24
CA GLN A 23 -0.11 -17.76 4.03
C GLN A 23 -0.55 -16.42 4.64
N ILE A 24 -0.11 -16.11 5.86
CA ILE A 24 -0.39 -14.83 6.53
C ILE A 24 0.13 -13.67 5.67
N SER A 25 1.39 -13.73 5.23
CA SER A 25 1.97 -12.67 4.40
C SER A 25 1.25 -12.50 3.06
N LEU A 26 0.72 -13.57 2.46
CA LEU A 26 -0.08 -13.46 1.24
C LEU A 26 -1.43 -12.78 1.49
N GLU A 27 -2.08 -13.06 2.62
CA GLU A 27 -3.33 -12.37 3.00
C GLU A 27 -3.08 -10.90 3.35
N GLU A 28 -2.01 -10.60 4.08
CA GLU A 28 -1.59 -9.21 4.36
C GLU A 28 -1.31 -8.45 3.06
N MET A 29 -0.64 -9.07 2.08
CA MET A 29 -0.43 -8.46 0.77
C MET A 29 -1.74 -8.20 0.01
N LYS A 30 -2.72 -9.10 0.12
CA LYS A 30 -4.06 -8.89 -0.49
C LYS A 30 -4.80 -7.75 0.19
N LEU A 31 -4.73 -7.66 1.51
CA LEU A 31 -5.32 -6.58 2.30
C LEU A 31 -4.71 -5.23 1.88
N LEU A 32 -3.37 -5.12 1.89
CA LEU A 32 -2.65 -3.93 1.46
C LEU A 32 -3.00 -3.53 0.03
N LYS A 33 -3.10 -4.50 -0.89
CA LYS A 33 -3.52 -4.23 -2.27
C LYS A 33 -4.95 -3.67 -2.34
N SER A 34 -5.86 -4.15 -1.50
CA SER A 34 -7.23 -3.63 -1.43
C SER A 34 -7.24 -2.20 -0.91
N GLU A 35 -6.55 -1.92 0.20
CA GLU A 35 -6.42 -0.58 0.78
C GLU A 35 -5.80 0.40 -0.21
N PHE A 36 -4.68 0.03 -0.85
CA PHE A 36 -4.08 0.84 -1.90
C PHE A 36 -5.01 1.07 -3.08
N LYS A 37 -5.81 0.06 -3.48
CA LYS A 37 -6.76 0.22 -4.57
C LYS A 37 -7.85 1.22 -4.22
N ASP A 38 -8.34 1.19 -2.98
CA ASP A 38 -9.36 2.11 -2.49
C ASP A 38 -8.81 3.54 -2.35
N ASP A 39 -7.60 3.70 -1.81
CA ASP A 39 -6.91 5.00 -1.69
C ASP A 39 -6.52 5.61 -3.05
N LEU A 40 -6.21 4.78 -4.05
CA LEU A 40 -5.87 5.22 -5.40
C LEU A 40 -7.10 5.40 -6.31
N GLN A 41 -8.32 5.18 -5.81
CA GLN A 41 -9.51 5.36 -6.64
C GLN A 41 -9.58 6.81 -7.15
N PRO A 42 -9.69 7.02 -8.49
CA PRO A 42 -9.95 8.31 -9.14
C PRO A 42 -10.86 9.25 -8.36
N TYR A 43 -11.95 8.70 -7.85
CA TYR A 43 -12.96 9.44 -7.12
C TYR A 43 -12.42 10.16 -5.86
N GLN A 44 -11.50 9.54 -5.11
CA GLN A 44 -10.97 10.14 -3.88
C GLN A 44 -9.99 11.29 -4.18
N TRP A 45 -9.12 11.16 -5.19
CA TRP A 45 -8.13 12.19 -5.54
C TRP A 45 -8.64 13.27 -6.49
N VAL A 46 -9.77 13.06 -7.17
CA VAL A 46 -10.43 14.09 -8.01
C VAL A 46 -10.71 15.36 -7.21
N SER A 47 -11.18 15.24 -5.97
CA SER A 47 -11.44 16.40 -5.10
C SER A 47 -10.17 17.20 -4.80
N THR A 48 -9.07 16.51 -4.51
CA THR A 48 -7.74 17.07 -4.24
C THR A 48 -7.17 17.76 -5.47
N VAL A 49 -7.22 17.11 -6.64
CA VAL A 49 -6.74 17.69 -7.90
C VAL A 49 -7.58 18.89 -8.32
N LEU A 50 -8.91 18.81 -8.21
CA LEU A 50 -9.80 19.93 -8.51
C LEU A 50 -9.49 21.14 -7.61
N SER A 51 -9.25 20.90 -6.32
CA SER A 51 -8.89 21.95 -5.36
C SER A 51 -7.52 22.57 -5.68
N ALA A 52 -6.54 21.76 -6.08
CA ALA A 52 -5.22 22.24 -6.48
C ALA A 52 -5.29 23.08 -7.77
N VAL A 53 -6.02 22.61 -8.78
CA VAL A 53 -6.25 23.33 -10.05
C VAL A 53 -6.95 24.66 -9.79
N LYS A 54 -8.00 24.68 -8.96
CA LYS A 54 -8.73 25.90 -8.61
C LYS A 54 -7.84 26.94 -7.94
N LYS A 55 -6.97 26.53 -7.01
CA LYS A 55 -6.03 27.44 -6.34
C LYS A 55 -5.03 28.03 -7.32
N TYR A 56 -4.48 27.20 -8.22
CA TYR A 56 -3.54 27.65 -9.25
C TYR A 56 -4.19 28.56 -10.29
N SER A 57 -5.42 28.25 -10.71
CA SER A 57 -6.15 29.08 -11.66
C SER A 57 -6.50 30.44 -11.09
N ILE A 58 -6.87 30.52 -9.80
CA ILE A 58 -7.12 31.80 -9.12
C ILE A 58 -5.84 32.64 -9.07
N PHE A 59 -4.71 32.05 -8.67
CA PHE A 59 -3.42 32.76 -8.67
C PHE A 59 -3.01 33.27 -10.06
N TYR A 60 -3.20 32.45 -11.09
CA TYR A 60 -2.92 32.85 -12.47
C TYR A 60 -3.82 33.99 -12.94
N LEU A 61 -5.12 33.94 -12.63
CA LEU A 61 -6.07 35.00 -12.96
C LEU A 61 -5.72 36.31 -12.24
N ILE A 62 -5.42 36.27 -10.94
CA ILE A 62 -4.96 37.45 -10.19
C ILE A 62 -3.71 38.05 -10.85
N LYS A 63 -2.72 37.21 -11.20
CA LYS A 63 -1.51 37.69 -11.91
C LYS A 63 -1.81 38.29 -13.28
N LYS A 64 -2.86 37.82 -13.96
CA LYS A 64 -3.32 38.35 -15.25
C LYS A 64 -4.08 39.67 -15.13
N PHE A 65 -4.78 39.92 -14.03
CA PHE A 65 -5.53 41.17 -13.81
C PHE A 65 -4.69 42.29 -13.19
N PHE A 66 -3.60 41.95 -12.48
CA PHE A 66 -2.68 42.93 -11.87
C PHE A 66 -1.44 43.24 -12.74
N LYS A 67 -1.47 42.85 -14.03
CA LYS A 67 -0.49 43.23 -15.06
C LYS A 67 -1.22 43.86 -16.22
#